data_AF-A0A1V4S6V8-F1
#
_entry.id   AF-A0A1V4S6V8-F1
#
_cell.length_a   1.000
_cell.length_b   1.000
_cell.length_c   1.000
_cell.angle_alpha   90.00
_cell.angle_beta   90.00
_cell.angle_gamma   90.00
#
_symmetry.space_group_name_H-M   'P 1'
#
loop_
_entity.id
_entity.type
_entity.pdbx_description
1 polymer ?
#
loop_
_entity_poly.entity_id
_entity_poly.type
_entity_poly.pdbx_seq_one_letter_code
_entity_poly.pdbx_strand_id
1 'polypeptide(L)'
;MPWINKKLCTGCEACVDECSVGAISMEEGIAFIKEDDCIRCGVCHDVCTNDAVRHDGERIPEEVQSNLAWAKKLLTHEYYSNDKTKQRQLIDRLQRFFAKNKKVAEKTIEQLAILQNTEYAD
;
A
#
# COMPACT_ATOMS: atom_id res chain seq x y z
N MET A 1 -5.42 1.11 -1.77
CA MET A 1 -5.57 2.15 -0.72
C MET A 1 -5.36 3.51 -1.35
N PRO A 2 -6.19 4.50 -1.04
CA PRO A 2 -5.90 5.87 -1.42
C PRO A 2 -4.66 6.38 -0.67
N TRP A 3 -3.89 7.26 -1.28
CA TRP A 3 -2.85 8.03 -0.60
C TRP A 3 -2.90 9.49 -1.06
N ILE A 4 -2.41 10.41 -0.24
CA ILE A 4 -2.43 11.84 -0.55
C ILE A 4 -1.11 12.28 -1.17
N ASN A 5 -1.17 12.73 -2.42
CA ASN A 5 -0.06 13.42 -3.07
C ASN A 5 0.08 14.83 -2.49
N LYS A 6 1.05 14.98 -1.58
CA LYS A 6 1.33 16.24 -0.88
C LYS A 6 1.61 17.42 -1.82
N LYS A 7 2.06 17.18 -3.05
CA LYS A 7 2.34 18.25 -4.03
C LYS A 7 1.08 18.80 -4.69
N LEU A 8 0.01 18.00 -4.74
CA LEU A 8 -1.27 18.36 -5.37
C LEU A 8 -2.32 18.75 -4.33
N CYS A 9 -2.20 18.27 -3.09
CA CYS A 9 -3.13 18.61 -2.03
C CYS A 9 -3.01 20.09 -1.65
N THR A 10 -4.12 20.80 -1.72
CA THR A 10 -4.20 22.22 -1.34
C THR A 10 -4.74 22.43 0.07
N GLY A 11 -5.08 21.35 0.78
CA GLY A 11 -5.72 21.41 2.09
C GLY A 11 -7.14 21.98 2.08
N CYS A 12 -7.92 21.75 1.02
CA CYS A 12 -9.30 22.25 0.91
C CYS A 12 -10.35 21.46 1.72
N GLU A 13 -9.94 20.41 2.42
CA GLU A 13 -10.77 19.61 3.34
C GLU A 13 -11.98 18.87 2.72
N ALA A 14 -12.26 19.01 1.41
CA ALA A 14 -13.40 18.34 0.75
C ALA A 14 -13.45 16.82 0.98
N CYS A 15 -12.29 16.14 1.01
CA CYS A 15 -12.23 14.71 1.30
C CYS A 15 -12.47 14.36 2.78
N VAL A 16 -12.18 15.29 3.70
CA VAL A 16 -12.44 15.15 5.13
C VAL A 16 -13.94 15.22 5.39
N ASP A 17 -14.60 16.24 4.83
CA ASP A 17 -16.04 16.47 4.98
C ASP A 17 -16.88 15.30 4.47
N GLU A 18 -16.45 14.68 3.38
CA GLU A 18 -17.17 13.58 2.72
C GLU A 18 -16.80 12.18 3.26
N CYS A 19 -15.87 12.10 4.23
CA CYS A 19 -15.49 10.84 4.83
C CYS A 19 -16.52 10.36 5.85
N SER A 20 -17.42 9.46 5.44
CA SER A 20 -18.50 8.92 6.26
C SER A 20 -18.05 8.16 7.53
N VAL A 21 -16.77 7.79 7.62
CA VAL A 21 -16.19 7.04 8.75
C VAL A 21 -15.13 7.84 9.50
N GLY A 22 -14.90 9.10 9.15
CA GLY A 22 -13.92 9.96 9.83
C GLY A 22 -12.46 9.48 9.71
N ALA A 23 -12.14 8.71 8.66
CA ALA A 23 -10.79 8.17 8.44
C ALA A 23 -9.81 9.18 7.86
N ILE A 24 -10.24 10.41 7.54
CA ILE A 24 -9.40 11.44 6.94
C ILE A 24 -9.32 12.63 7.89
N SER A 25 -8.11 13.10 8.19
CA SER A 25 -7.82 14.25 9.03
C SER A 25 -6.84 15.21 8.33
N MET A 26 -6.67 16.40 8.87
CA MET A 26 -5.67 17.36 8.40
C MET A 26 -4.42 17.32 9.26
N GLU A 27 -3.26 17.17 8.64
CA GLU A 27 -1.94 17.19 9.27
C GLU A 27 -1.02 18.14 8.49
N GLU A 28 -0.48 19.15 9.17
CA GLU A 28 0.45 20.12 8.55
C GLU A 28 -0.10 20.78 7.27
N GLY A 29 -1.42 21.01 7.20
CA GLY A 29 -2.09 21.60 6.05
C GLY A 29 -2.36 20.64 4.89
N ILE A 30 -2.09 19.34 5.06
CA ILE A 30 -2.32 18.31 4.05
C ILE A 30 -3.27 17.24 4.62
N ALA A 31 -4.14 16.69 3.77
CA ALA A 31 -4.98 15.58 4.18
C ALA A 31 -4.13 14.34 4.51
N PHE A 32 -4.52 13.62 5.54
CA PHE A 32 -3.95 12.37 5.99
C PHE A 32 -5.05 11.32 6.11
N ILE A 33 -4.82 10.13 5.57
CA ILE A 33 -5.79 9.02 5.61
C ILE A 33 -5.30 7.99 6.62
N LYS A 34 -6.07 7.76 7.66
CA LYS A 34 -5.84 6.69 8.62
C LYS A 34 -6.32 5.36 8.04
N GLU A 35 -5.35 4.55 7.59
CA GLU A 35 -5.61 3.31 6.84
C GLU A 35 -6.49 2.31 7.60
N ASP A 36 -6.31 2.21 8.92
CA ASP A 36 -7.04 1.26 9.77
C ASP A 36 -8.54 1.58 9.86
N ASP A 37 -8.92 2.85 9.68
CA ASP A 37 -10.32 3.30 9.78
C ASP A 37 -10.97 3.39 8.37
N CYS A 38 -10.18 3.34 7.30
CA CYS A 38 -10.65 3.53 5.93
C CYS A 38 -11.42 2.30 5.40
N ILE A 39 -12.71 2.48 5.11
CA ILE A 39 -13.57 1.42 4.55
C ILE A 39 -13.48 1.26 3.02
N ARG A 40 -12.60 2.01 2.35
CA ARG A 40 -12.31 1.88 0.91
C ARG A 40 -13.51 2.18 0.00
N CYS A 41 -14.40 3.11 0.41
CA CYS A 41 -15.59 3.49 -0.35
C CYS A 41 -15.32 4.28 -1.64
N GLY A 42 -14.15 4.91 -1.76
CA GLY A 42 -13.76 5.63 -2.98
C GLY A 42 -14.19 7.10 -3.07
N VAL A 43 -15.16 7.56 -2.26
CA VAL A 43 -15.72 8.93 -2.32
C VAL A 43 -14.66 10.03 -2.30
N CYS A 44 -13.60 9.89 -1.49
CA CYS A 44 -12.50 10.85 -1.44
C CYS A 44 -11.79 11.09 -2.78
N HIS A 45 -11.75 10.09 -3.68
CA HIS A 45 -11.22 10.26 -5.03
C HIS A 45 -12.13 11.15 -5.88
N ASP A 46 -13.43 10.91 -5.83
CA ASP A 46 -14.42 11.61 -6.67
C ASP A 46 -14.51 13.10 -6.32
N VAL A 47 -14.37 13.43 -5.04
CA VAL A 47 -14.52 14.82 -4.55
C VAL A 47 -13.21 15.62 -4.61
N CYS A 48 -12.07 14.98 -4.84
CA CYS A 48 -10.78 15.66 -4.89
C CYS A 48 -10.54 16.32 -6.25
N THR A 49 -10.91 17.59 -6.38
CA THR A 49 -10.75 18.37 -7.62
C THR A 49 -9.30 18.61 -8.05
N ASN A 50 -8.34 18.43 -7.14
CA ASN A 50 -6.91 18.59 -7.40
C ASN A 50 -6.21 17.28 -7.77
N ASP A 51 -6.96 16.17 -7.85
CA ASP A 51 -6.41 14.84 -8.13
C ASP A 51 -5.29 14.45 -7.14
N ALA A 52 -5.41 14.94 -5.89
CA ALA A 52 -4.44 14.70 -4.84
C ALA A 52 -4.65 13.35 -4.14
N VAL A 53 -5.85 12.79 -4.21
CA VAL A 53 -6.15 11.44 -3.71
C VAL A 53 -5.85 10.43 -4.80
N ARG A 54 -4.76 9.68 -4.64
CA ARG A 54 -4.17 8.79 -5.66
C ARG A 54 -4.35 7.33 -5.31
N HIS A 55 -4.36 6.44 -6.30
CA HIS A 55 -4.45 5.00 -6.06
C HIS A 55 -3.10 4.43 -5.61
N ASP A 56 -3.10 3.49 -4.67
CA ASP A 56 -1.88 2.81 -4.18
C ASP A 56 -1.08 2.13 -5.28
N GLY A 57 -1.73 1.69 -6.35
CA GLY A 57 -1.05 1.11 -7.52
C GLY A 57 0.06 2.01 -8.08
N GLU A 58 -0.03 3.32 -7.88
CA GLU A 58 1.01 4.27 -8.29
C GLU A 58 2.29 4.19 -7.43
N ARG A 59 2.20 3.63 -6.22
CA ARG A 59 3.32 3.49 -5.27
C ARG A 59 4.09 2.19 -5.42
N ILE A 60 3.70 1.31 -6.35
CA ILE A 60 4.43 0.06 -6.64
C ILE A 60 5.94 0.27 -6.79
N PRO A 61 6.45 1.28 -7.53
CA PRO A 61 7.89 1.52 -7.63
C PRO A 61 8.55 1.83 -6.28
N GLU A 62 7.88 2.58 -5.40
CA GLU A 62 8.37 2.95 -4.06
C GLU A 62 8.43 1.72 -3.14
N GLU A 63 7.41 0.86 -3.20
CA GLU A 63 7.38 -0.41 -2.48
C GLU A 63 8.51 -1.34 -2.93
N VAL A 64 8.73 -1.46 -4.25
CA VAL A 64 9.85 -2.25 -4.80
C VAL A 64 11.19 -1.71 -4.28
N GLN A 65 11.39 -0.39 -4.29
CA GLN A 65 12.62 0.20 -3.76
C GLN A 65 12.80 -0.07 -2.27
N SER A 66 11.73 0.03 -1.48
CA SER A 66 11.76 -0.26 -0.04
C SER A 66 12.12 -1.73 0.23
N ASN A 67 11.55 -2.66 -0.53
CA ASN A 67 11.87 -4.09 -0.48
C ASN A 67 13.35 -4.35 -0.81
N LEU A 68 13.88 -3.67 -1.83
CA LEU A 68 15.30 -3.77 -2.20
C LEU A 68 16.22 -3.16 -1.13
N ALA A 69 15.84 -2.03 -0.52
CA ALA A 69 16.60 -1.41 0.57
C ALA A 69 16.65 -2.33 1.79
N TRP A 70 15.54 -2.96 2.14
CA TRP A 70 15.49 -3.98 3.20
C TRP A 70 16.40 -5.17 2.89
N ALA A 71 16.29 -5.75 1.68
CA ALA A 71 17.14 -6.86 1.27
C ALA A 71 18.64 -6.50 1.33
N LYS A 72 19.01 -5.29 0.87
CA LYS A 72 20.38 -4.77 0.96
C LYS A 72 20.84 -4.63 2.41
N LYS A 73 20.00 -4.14 3.32
CA LYS A 73 20.31 -4.05 4.76
C LYS A 73 20.57 -5.43 5.39
N LEU A 74 19.85 -6.47 4.95
CA LEU A 74 20.14 -7.84 5.41
C LEU A 74 21.49 -8.35 4.90
N LEU A 75 21.85 -8.03 3.65
CA LEU A 75 23.14 -8.42 3.07
C LEU A 75 24.34 -7.78 3.78
N THR A 76 24.17 -6.63 4.45
CA THR A 76 25.24 -5.98 5.21
C THR A 76 25.50 -6.59 6.58
N HIS A 77 24.63 -7.48 7.08
CA HIS A 77 24.83 -8.14 8.37
C HIS A 77 26.09 -9.04 8.33
N GLU A 78 26.86 -9.07 9.41
CA GLU A 78 28.14 -9.79 9.50
C GLU A 78 28.05 -11.27 9.09
N TYR A 79 26.92 -11.90 9.40
CA TYR A 79 26.64 -13.29 9.03
C TYR A 79 26.64 -13.53 7.50
N TYR A 80 26.28 -12.51 6.70
CA TYR A 80 26.13 -12.59 5.25
C TYR A 80 27.22 -11.83 4.48
N SER A 81 27.72 -10.71 5.00
CA SER A 81 28.51 -9.72 4.24
C SER A 81 29.77 -10.29 3.59
N ASN A 82 30.41 -11.28 4.22
CA ASN A 82 31.67 -11.88 3.76
C ASN A 82 31.51 -13.27 3.09
N ASP A 83 30.28 -13.75 2.88
CA ASP A 83 30.02 -15.09 2.35
C ASP A 83 29.02 -15.05 1.19
N LYS A 84 29.54 -15.16 -0.04
CA LYS A 84 28.73 -15.16 -1.27
C LYS A 84 27.72 -16.30 -1.34
N THR A 85 28.01 -17.45 -0.74
CA THR A 85 27.09 -18.58 -0.71
C THR A 85 25.90 -18.26 0.18
N LYS A 86 26.14 -17.73 1.38
CA LYS A 86 25.07 -17.28 2.28
C LYS A 86 24.27 -16.12 1.71
N GLN A 87 24.90 -15.20 0.99
CA GLN A 87 24.20 -14.12 0.28
C GLN A 87 23.22 -14.68 -0.77
N ARG A 88 23.67 -15.63 -1.61
CA ARG A 88 22.79 -16.29 -2.59
C ARG A 88 21.64 -17.02 -1.92
N GLN A 89 21.90 -17.74 -0.83
CA GLN A 89 20.86 -18.42 -0.06
C GLN A 89 19.87 -17.44 0.57
N LEU A 90 20.33 -16.28 1.07
CA LEU A 90 19.45 -15.22 1.55
C LEU A 90 18.55 -14.72 0.43
N ILE A 91 19.11 -14.37 -0.73
CA ILE A 91 18.33 -13.91 -1.88
C ILE A 91 17.28 -14.94 -2.30
N ASP A 92 17.64 -16.23 -2.38
CA ASP A 92 16.69 -17.30 -2.67
C ASP A 92 15.55 -17.38 -1.62
N ARG A 93 15.87 -17.27 -0.33
CA ARG A 93 14.83 -17.19 0.72
C ARG A 93 13.92 -15.98 0.56
N LEU A 94 14.48 -14.81 0.21
CA LEU A 94 13.69 -13.60 -0.03
C LEU A 94 12.79 -13.74 -1.26
N GLN A 95 13.28 -14.33 -2.34
CA GLN A 95 12.47 -14.63 -3.53
C GLN A 95 11.31 -15.56 -3.18
N ARG A 96 11.55 -16.62 -2.40
CA ARG A 96 10.49 -17.53 -1.92
C ARG A 96 9.48 -16.82 -1.01
N PHE A 97 9.92 -15.90 -0.16
CA PHE A 97 9.05 -15.08 0.68
C PHE A 97 8.07 -14.25 -0.17
N PHE A 98 8.58 -13.49 -1.15
CA PHE A 98 7.72 -12.71 -2.02
C PHE A 98 6.83 -13.58 -2.92
N ALA A 99 7.34 -14.72 -3.42
CA ALA A 99 6.55 -15.66 -4.20
C ALA A 99 5.38 -16.25 -3.39
N LYS A 100 5.60 -16.61 -2.13
CA LYS A 100 4.53 -17.04 -1.22
C LYS A 100 3.52 -15.93 -1.00
N ASN A 101 3.95 -14.68 -0.77
CA ASN A 101 3.05 -13.56 -0.55
C ASN A 101 2.21 -13.25 -1.79
N LYS A 102 2.83 -13.27 -2.97
CA LYS A 102 2.14 -13.17 -4.26
C LYS A 102 1.05 -14.23 -4.38
N LYS A 103 1.39 -15.50 -4.12
CA LYS A 103 0.43 -16.61 -4.18
C LYS A 103 -0.73 -16.44 -3.18
N VAL A 104 -0.46 -15.93 -1.98
CA VAL A 104 -1.51 -15.62 -1.00
C VAL A 104 -2.43 -14.53 -1.54
N ALA A 105 -1.86 -13.43 -2.04
CA ALA A 105 -2.65 -12.32 -2.60
C ALA A 105 -3.52 -12.77 -3.79
N GLU A 106 -2.95 -13.53 -4.74
CA GLU A 106 -3.68 -14.11 -5.87
C GLU A 106 -4.88 -14.95 -5.39
N LYS A 107 -4.65 -15.85 -4.42
CA LYS A 107 -5.72 -16.68 -3.87
C LYS A 107 -6.77 -15.89 -3.12
N THR A 108 -6.38 -14.86 -2.37
CA THR A 108 -7.33 -13.98 -1.69
C THR A 108 -8.21 -13.26 -2.71
N ILE A 109 -7.64 -12.75 -3.80
CA ILE A 109 -8.39 -12.11 -4.88
C ILE A 109 -9.39 -13.09 -5.52
N GLU A 110 -8.98 -14.32 -5.80
CA GLU A 110 -9.87 -15.38 -6.29
C GLU A 110 -11.06 -15.60 -5.34
N GLN A 111 -10.84 -15.62 -4.02
CA GLN A 111 -11.93 -15.80 -3.05
C GLN A 111 -12.83 -14.56 -2.93
N LEU A 112 -12.27 -13.34 -3.00
CA LEU A 112 -13.06 -12.11 -2.98
C LEU A 112 -14.00 -12.00 -4.18
N ALA A 113 -13.59 -12.50 -5.35
CA ALA A 113 -14.44 -12.53 -6.55
C ALA A 113 -15.69 -13.40 -6.35
N ILE A 114 -15.64 -14.42 -5.50
CA ILE A 114 -16.80 -15.25 -5.17
C ILE A 114 -17.81 -14.45 -4.35
N LEU A 115 -17.35 -13.61 -3.43
CA LEU A 115 -18.22 -12.78 -2.57
C LEU A 115 -19.06 -11.78 -3.37
N GLN A 116 -18.64 -11.40 -4.57
CA GLN A 116 -19.40 -10.52 -5.46
C GLN A 116 -20.75 -11.09 -5.93
N ASN A 117 -21.02 -12.39 -5.72
CA ASN A 117 -22.28 -13.05 -6.10
C ASN A 117 -23.01 -13.67 -4.89
N THR A 118 -22.78 -13.12 -3.70
CA THR A 118 -23.38 -13.59 -2.43
C THR A 118 -24.37 -12.56 -1.88
N GLU A 119 -25.03 -12.87 -0.76
CA GLU A 119 -25.95 -11.96 -0.05
C GLU A 119 -25.34 -10.61 0.38
N TYR A 120 -24.02 -10.45 0.24
CA TYR A 120 -23.30 -9.20 0.47
C TYR A 120 -23.21 -8.29 -0.77
N ALA A 121 -23.77 -8.71 -1.91
CA ALA A 121 -23.72 -8.00 -3.19
C ALA A 121 -25.04 -7.34 -3.59
N ASP A 122 -26.08 -7.42 -2.74
CA ASP A 122 -27.40 -6.80 -2.91
C ASP A 122 -27.52 -5.44 -2.19
#